data_AF-A0A0S2DQG7-F1
#
_entry.id   AF-A0A0S2DQG7-F1
#
_cell.length_a   1.000
_cell.length_b   1.000
_cell.length_c   1.000
_cell.angle_alpha   90.00
_cell.angle_beta   90.00
_cell.angle_gamma   90.00
#
_symmetry.space_group_name_H-M   'P 1'
#
loop_
_entity.id
_entity.type
_entity.pdbx_description
1 polymer ?
#
loop_
_entity_poly.entity_id
_entity_poly.type
_entity_poly.pdbx_seq_one_letter_code
_entity_poly.pdbx_strand_id
1 'polypeptide(L)'
;MDEPAPDADRGAAAALRLSGAVRRLQRTVQILSPRGRHGARVEFAVYRFELDRRRVALYVPLAPDGPAAAPLAEGDRVELLAQRYRHDARDDARQAEAGAVVALRNHDRGAAYACHSAFRWLMLDIAPVGYTPRMLRAALWWTLGLSLLACAAIPGFALAVGSSTPWQRTLADVAALVALIDAAIWLPVAALQLRWRLGRPTRRQRYTEQAYAALGFGSPLDPAPGLIEL
;
A
#
# COMPACT_ATOMS: atom_id res chain seq x y z
N MET A 1 25.40 35.09 25.75
CA MET A 1 23.92 35.14 25.84
C MET A 1 23.47 34.29 24.68
N ASP A 2 23.52 32.98 24.90
CA ASP A 2 23.43 32.00 23.82
C ASP A 2 21.96 31.59 23.68
N GLU A 3 21.43 31.95 22.51
CA GLU A 3 20.11 31.59 22.05
C GLU A 3 20.08 30.06 21.83
N PRO A 4 19.21 29.30 22.51
CA PRO A 4 19.12 27.87 22.26
C PRO A 4 18.49 27.64 20.89
N ALA A 5 19.19 26.87 20.06
CA ALA A 5 18.72 26.41 18.76
C ALA A 5 17.32 25.76 18.89
N PRO A 6 16.37 26.04 17.97
CA PRO A 6 15.07 25.43 18.02
C PRO A 6 15.20 23.92 17.77
N ASP A 7 14.72 23.17 18.75
CA ASP A 7 14.59 21.72 18.85
C ASP A 7 13.82 21.16 17.63
N ALA A 8 14.52 20.96 16.50
CA ALA A 8 13.95 20.55 15.22
C ALA A 8 13.64 19.03 15.12
N ASP A 9 13.49 18.35 16.25
CA ASP A 9 13.17 16.91 16.32
C ASP A 9 11.88 16.60 17.12
N ARG A 10 11.08 17.62 17.44
CA ARG A 10 9.74 17.43 18.02
C ARG A 10 8.65 17.64 16.97
N GLY A 11 8.17 16.55 16.38
CA GLY A 11 6.87 16.55 15.70
C GLY A 11 6.82 15.94 14.31
N ALA A 12 7.47 14.80 14.07
CA ALA A 12 6.91 13.88 13.08
C ALA A 12 5.54 13.44 13.63
N ALA A 13 4.44 13.94 13.05
CA ALA A 13 3.07 13.72 13.52
C ALA A 13 2.85 12.27 13.98
N ALA A 14 2.90 12.05 15.30
CA ALA A 14 2.92 10.72 15.89
C ALA A 14 1.62 9.99 15.55
N ALA A 15 1.76 8.74 15.09
CA ALA A 15 0.61 7.87 14.86
C ALA A 15 -0.20 7.76 16.16
N LEU A 16 -1.51 7.95 16.06
CA LEU A 16 -2.44 7.82 17.16
C LEU A 16 -2.73 6.34 17.37
N ARG A 17 -2.22 5.76 18.47
CA ARG A 17 -2.65 4.44 18.93
C ARG A 17 -3.96 4.58 19.68
N LEU A 18 -4.99 3.88 19.21
CA LEU A 18 -6.32 3.89 19.79
C LEU A 18 -6.78 2.44 20.01
N SER A 19 -7.55 2.21 21.07
CA SER A 19 -8.17 0.92 21.34
C SER A 19 -9.57 1.12 21.91
N GLY A 20 -10.48 0.20 21.60
CA GLY A 20 -11.85 0.26 22.12
C GLY A 20 -12.86 -0.47 21.23
N ALA A 21 -14.14 -0.20 21.48
CA ALA A 21 -15.23 -0.72 20.66
C ALA A 21 -15.58 0.25 19.53
N VAL A 22 -15.77 -0.29 18.33
CA VAL A 22 -16.22 0.47 17.15
C VAL A 22 -17.65 0.97 17.38
N ARG A 23 -17.87 2.28 17.20
CA ARG A 23 -19.20 2.91 17.29
C ARG A 23 -19.51 3.74 16.06
N ARG A 24 -20.80 3.91 15.75
CA ARG A 24 -21.30 4.76 14.65
C ARG A 24 -20.60 4.44 13.32
N LEU A 25 -20.50 3.15 13.03
CA LEU A 25 -19.83 2.67 11.82
C LEU A 25 -20.65 3.06 10.59
N GLN A 26 -20.01 3.77 9.66
CA GLN A 26 -20.56 4.18 8.39
C GLN A 26 -19.67 3.67 7.27
N ARG A 27 -20.25 2.91 6.35
CA ARG A 27 -19.56 2.45 5.15
C ARG A 27 -20.00 3.28 3.96
N THR A 28 -19.03 3.83 3.24
CA THR A 28 -19.27 4.57 1.99
C THR A 28 -18.29 4.10 0.93
N VAL A 29 -18.63 4.25 -0.35
CA VAL A 29 -17.68 4.03 -1.45
C VAL A 29 -17.15 5.37 -1.90
N GLN A 30 -15.82 5.50 -1.99
CA GLN A 30 -15.16 6.71 -2.48
C GLN A 30 -14.19 6.37 -3.58
N ILE A 31 -14.24 7.16 -4.65
CA ILE A 31 -13.26 7.11 -5.74
C ILE A 31 -12.12 8.05 -5.37
N LEU A 32 -10.95 7.49 -5.09
CA LEU A 32 -9.73 8.28 -4.97
C LEU A 32 -9.10 8.39 -6.36
N SER A 33 -9.04 9.62 -6.89
CA SER A 33 -8.37 9.90 -8.16
C SER A 33 -6.97 10.46 -7.88
N PRO A 34 -5.92 9.98 -8.57
CA PRO A 34 -4.64 10.67 -8.59
C PRO A 34 -4.83 12.09 -9.12
N ARG A 35 -4.04 13.07 -8.66
CA ARG A 35 -4.06 14.44 -9.20
C ARG A 35 -4.01 14.41 -10.74
N GLY A 36 -5.11 14.73 -11.41
CA GLY A 36 -5.21 14.89 -12.87
C GLY A 36 -6.05 13.83 -13.59
N ARG A 37 -6.87 14.31 -14.54
CA ARG A 37 -7.95 13.63 -15.31
C ARG A 37 -7.65 12.26 -15.96
N HIS A 38 -6.44 11.72 -15.89
CA HIS A 38 -5.99 10.54 -16.65
C HIS A 38 -5.39 9.41 -15.78
N GLY A 39 -5.55 9.46 -14.46
CA GLY A 39 -5.12 8.37 -13.57
C GLY A 39 -6.18 7.27 -13.42
N ALA A 40 -5.75 6.02 -13.27
CA ALA A 40 -6.63 4.91 -12.92
C ALA A 40 -7.43 5.26 -11.66
N ARG A 41 -8.77 5.24 -11.78
CA ARG A 41 -9.68 5.46 -10.65
C ARG A 41 -9.63 4.22 -9.77
N VAL A 42 -9.26 4.38 -8.51
CA VAL A 42 -9.31 3.29 -7.54
C VAL A 42 -10.46 3.57 -6.60
N GLU A 43 -11.40 2.63 -6.56
CA GLU A 43 -12.52 2.66 -5.65
C GLU A 43 -12.09 2.08 -4.29
N PHE A 44 -12.47 2.78 -3.23
CA PHE A 44 -12.24 2.35 -1.85
C PHE A 44 -13.56 2.26 -1.11
N ALA A 45 -13.77 1.16 -0.39
CA ALA A 45 -14.74 1.11 0.68
C ALA A 45 -14.13 1.82 1.90
N VAL A 46 -14.72 2.95 2.27
CA VAL A 46 -14.29 3.77 3.40
C VAL A 46 -15.22 3.51 4.57
N TYR A 47 -14.65 2.95 5.63
CA TYR A 47 -15.31 2.69 6.90
C TYR A 47 -14.96 3.82 7.87
N ARG A 48 -15.93 4.68 8.15
CA ARG A 48 -15.82 5.77 9.12
C ARG A 48 -16.45 5.34 10.42
N PHE A 49 -15.74 5.48 11.53
CA PHE A 49 -16.24 5.07 12.83
C PHE A 49 -15.64 5.90 13.94
N GLU A 50 -16.26 5.85 15.11
CA GLU A 50 -15.76 6.45 16.34
C GLU A 50 -15.10 5.38 17.21
N LEU A 51 -13.92 5.72 17.72
CA LEU A 51 -13.17 4.96 18.71
C LEU A 51 -12.64 5.95 19.75
N ASP A 52 -12.98 5.75 21.03
CA ASP A 52 -12.61 6.67 22.13
C ASP A 52 -12.92 8.16 21.82
N ARG A 53 -14.14 8.45 21.36
CA ARG A 53 -14.61 9.79 20.92
C ARG A 53 -13.79 10.42 19.79
N ARG A 54 -12.93 9.66 19.12
CA ARG A 54 -12.19 10.09 17.92
C ARG A 54 -12.80 9.42 16.70
N ARG A 55 -13.17 10.23 15.70
CA ARG A 55 -13.63 9.71 14.41
C ARG A 55 -12.42 9.37 13.54
N VAL A 56 -12.37 8.17 12.99
CA VAL A 56 -11.28 7.70 12.11
C VAL A 56 -11.85 7.05 10.86
N ALA A 57 -11.02 6.95 9.82
CA ALA A 57 -11.39 6.31 8.56
C ALA A 57 -10.44 5.17 8.19
N LEU A 58 -11.00 3.99 7.94
CA LEU A 58 -10.31 2.85 7.34
C LEU A 58 -10.64 2.80 5.85
N TYR A 59 -9.60 2.76 5.02
CA TYR A 59 -9.71 2.65 3.57
C TYR A 59 -9.37 1.22 3.14
N VAL A 60 -10.32 0.58 2.47
CA VAL A 60 -10.17 -0.80 1.96
C VAL A 60 -10.34 -0.76 0.44
N PRO A 61 -9.36 -1.22 -0.35
CA PRO A 61 -9.52 -1.22 -1.80
C PRO A 61 -10.69 -2.14 -2.20
N LEU A 62 -11.54 -1.66 -3.10
CA LEU A 62 -12.53 -2.49 -3.80
C LEU A 62 -11.81 -3.20 -4.95
N ALA A 63 -10.97 -4.17 -4.62
CA ALA A 63 -10.48 -5.12 -5.61
C ALA A 63 -11.55 -6.22 -5.82
N PRO A 64 -11.60 -6.89 -6.99
CA PRO A 64 -12.40 -8.09 -7.16
C PRO A 64 -12.06 -9.18 -6.12
N ASP A 65 -10.81 -9.19 -5.64
CA ASP A 65 -10.31 -10.05 -4.55
C ASP A 65 -10.30 -9.34 -3.18
N GLY A 66 -11.13 -8.30 -2.99
CA GLY A 66 -11.27 -7.62 -1.71
C GLY A 66 -11.61 -8.59 -0.58
N PRO A 67 -11.42 -8.20 0.69
CA PRO A 67 -11.63 -9.12 1.81
C PRO A 67 -13.04 -9.73 1.74
N ALA A 68 -13.10 -11.06 1.73
CA ALA A 68 -14.33 -11.85 1.55
C ALA A 68 -15.42 -11.50 2.58
N ALA A 69 -15.02 -10.95 3.73
CA ALA A 69 -15.89 -10.42 4.76
C ALA A 69 -15.51 -8.97 5.08
N ALA A 70 -16.50 -8.16 5.48
CA ALA A 70 -16.26 -6.80 5.96
C ALA A 70 -15.24 -6.84 7.14
N PRO A 71 -14.19 -6.00 7.11
CA PRO A 71 -13.14 -6.05 8.13
C PRO A 71 -13.58 -5.53 9.51
N LEU A 72 -14.71 -4.82 9.56
CA LEU A 72 -15.26 -4.19 10.74
C LEU A 72 -16.78 -4.34 10.79
N ALA A 73 -17.30 -4.58 11.99
CA ALA A 73 -18.69 -4.38 12.36
C ALA A 73 -18.82 -3.43 13.57
N GLU A 74 -20.01 -2.90 13.78
CA GLU A 74 -20.30 -2.10 14.97
C GLU A 74 -20.24 -2.97 16.23
N GLY A 75 -19.61 -2.47 17.29
CA GLY A 75 -19.36 -3.21 18.52
C GLY A 75 -18.03 -3.96 18.56
N ASP A 76 -17.38 -4.21 17.41
CA ASP A 76 -16.10 -4.93 17.35
C ASP A 76 -15.05 -4.24 18.23
N ARG A 77 -14.33 -5.03 19.04
CA ARG A 77 -13.18 -4.58 19.82
C ARG A 77 -11.94 -4.57 18.96
N VAL A 78 -11.36 -3.39 18.81
CA VAL A 78 -10.23 -3.16 17.92
C VAL A 78 -9.10 -2.40 18.60
N GLU A 79 -7.89 -2.70 18.16
CA GLU A 79 -6.69 -1.92 18.43
C GLU A 79 -6.16 -1.39 17.10
N LEU A 80 -5.87 -0.10 17.00
CA LEU A 80 -5.44 0.50 15.73
C LEU A 80 -4.38 1.58 15.90
N LEU A 81 -3.70 1.84 14.80
CA LEU A 81 -2.83 2.99 14.59
C LEU A 81 -3.43 3.85 13.49
N ALA A 82 -3.64 5.13 13.77
CA ALA A 82 -4.14 6.10 12.79
C ALA A 82 -3.10 7.21 12.55
N GLN A 83 -2.86 7.55 11.29
CA GLN A 83 -2.06 8.71 10.91
C GLN A 83 -2.97 9.92 10.72
N ARG A 84 -2.62 11.04 11.36
CA ARG A 84 -3.33 12.30 11.17
C ARG A 84 -3.22 12.79 9.73
N TYR A 85 -4.31 13.34 9.20
CA TYR A 85 -4.26 14.08 7.96
C TYR A 85 -3.44 15.36 8.14
N ARG A 86 -2.78 15.79 7.07
CA ARG A 86 -2.10 17.08 7.04
C ARG A 86 -3.12 18.21 7.21
N HIS A 87 -2.76 19.28 7.92
CA HIS A 87 -3.67 20.39 8.22
C HIS A 87 -4.29 21.06 6.97
N ASP A 88 -3.67 20.94 5.79
CA ASP A 88 -4.17 21.50 4.53
C ASP A 88 -5.13 20.57 3.76
N ALA A 89 -5.71 19.55 4.42
CA ALA A 89 -6.66 18.66 3.79
C ALA A 89 -7.92 19.43 3.36
N ARG A 90 -8.10 19.63 2.05
CA ARG A 90 -9.18 20.44 1.41
C ARG A 90 -10.61 19.92 1.60
N ASP A 91 -10.83 18.92 2.43
CA ASP A 91 -12.11 18.20 2.55
C ASP A 91 -12.59 18.28 4.00
N ASP A 92 -13.67 19.03 4.23
CA ASP A 92 -14.26 19.29 5.55
C ASP A 92 -14.51 17.99 6.33
N ALA A 93 -14.88 16.92 5.62
CA ALA A 93 -15.11 15.60 6.22
C ALA A 93 -13.81 14.97 6.76
N ARG A 94 -12.68 15.13 6.03
CA ARG A 94 -11.37 14.65 6.47
C ARG A 94 -10.76 15.52 7.55
N GLN A 95 -11.12 16.80 7.58
CA GLN A 95 -10.71 17.73 8.63
C GLN A 95 -11.40 17.45 9.97
N ALA A 96 -12.61 16.89 9.93
CA ALA A 96 -13.33 16.40 11.12
C ALA A 96 -12.84 15.03 11.62
N GLU A 97 -12.07 14.29 10.82
CA GLU A 97 -11.50 13.00 11.19
C GLU A 97 -10.16 13.19 11.94
N ALA A 98 -9.94 12.40 12.99
CA ALA A 98 -8.67 12.35 13.72
C ALA A 98 -7.53 11.75 12.89
N GLY A 99 -7.84 10.96 11.85
CA GLY A 99 -6.85 10.40 10.94
C GLY A 99 -7.32 9.19 10.15
N ALA A 100 -6.46 8.75 9.22
CA ALA A 100 -6.62 7.53 8.44
C ALA A 100 -5.94 6.35 9.15
N VAL A 101 -6.63 5.21 9.23
CA VAL A 101 -6.12 3.98 9.85
C VAL A 101 -4.98 3.41 9.00
N VAL A 102 -3.81 3.26 9.63
CA VAL A 102 -2.59 2.67 9.04
C VAL A 102 -2.55 1.17 9.29
N ALA A 103 -2.95 0.74 10.47
CA ALA A 103 -2.92 -0.64 10.87
C ALA A 103 -4.01 -0.90 11.93
N LEU A 104 -4.61 -2.09 11.90
CA LEU A 104 -5.78 -2.45 12.69
C LEU A 104 -5.70 -3.92 13.09
N ARG A 105 -5.91 -4.23 14.36
CA ARG A 105 -6.17 -5.58 14.87
C ARG A 105 -7.59 -5.63 15.39
N ASN A 106 -8.39 -6.51 14.81
CA ASN A 106 -9.75 -6.81 15.26
C ASN A 106 -9.70 -8.05 16.16
N HIS A 107 -9.91 -7.85 17.46
CA HIS A 107 -9.81 -8.93 18.46
C HIS A 107 -10.98 -9.90 18.36
N ASP A 108 -12.18 -9.41 18.06
CA ASP A 108 -13.39 -10.24 18.02
C ASP A 108 -13.43 -11.13 16.78
N ARG A 109 -12.82 -10.68 15.67
CA ARG A 109 -12.71 -11.45 14.42
C ARG A 109 -11.38 -12.20 14.26
N GLY A 110 -10.45 -12.03 15.20
CA GLY A 110 -9.11 -12.65 15.13
C GLY A 110 -8.30 -12.23 13.90
N ALA A 111 -8.56 -11.04 13.35
CA ALA A 111 -7.98 -10.59 12.09
C ALA A 111 -7.08 -9.36 12.29
N ALA A 112 -5.97 -9.30 11.55
CA ALA A 112 -5.07 -8.17 11.54
C ALA A 112 -4.95 -7.61 10.12
N TYR A 113 -4.99 -6.29 10.00
CA TYR A 113 -4.97 -5.55 8.75
C TYR A 113 -3.86 -4.51 8.78
N ALA A 114 -3.03 -4.47 7.74
CA ALA A 114 -2.09 -3.40 7.48
C ALA A 114 -2.50 -2.66 6.21
N CYS A 115 -2.78 -1.37 6.32
CA CYS A 115 -3.25 -0.56 5.21
C CYS A 115 -2.06 0.12 4.51
N HIS A 116 -1.91 -0.15 3.22
CA HIS A 116 -0.83 0.34 2.37
C HIS A 116 -1.37 1.02 1.12
N SER A 117 -2.37 0.42 0.46
CA SER A 117 -2.80 0.83 -0.88
C SER A 117 -3.40 2.23 -0.94
N ALA A 118 -4.23 2.60 0.04
CA ALA A 118 -4.87 3.92 0.10
C ALA A 118 -3.86 5.07 0.26
N PHE A 119 -2.74 4.80 0.92
CA PHE A 119 -1.70 5.80 1.19
C PHE A 119 -0.87 6.19 -0.04
N ARG A 120 -1.07 5.52 -1.17
CA ARG A 120 -0.60 6.00 -2.48
C ARG A 120 -1.29 7.28 -2.93
N TRP A 121 -2.52 7.49 -2.45
CA TRP A 121 -3.44 8.50 -2.98
C TRP A 121 -3.86 9.54 -1.92
N LEU A 122 -3.63 9.25 -0.63
CA LEU A 122 -3.91 10.18 0.46
C LEU A 122 -2.72 11.13 0.69
N MET A 123 -3.02 12.41 0.90
CA MET A 123 -2.04 13.42 1.29
C MET A 123 -1.89 13.42 2.81
N LEU A 124 -0.82 12.79 3.30
CA LEU A 124 -0.45 12.74 4.72
C LEU A 124 0.95 13.31 4.92
N ASP A 125 1.25 13.75 6.14
CA ASP A 125 2.58 14.27 6.49
C ASP A 125 3.67 13.20 6.31
N ILE A 126 3.39 11.97 6.77
CA ILE A 126 4.20 10.78 6.52
C ILE A 126 3.22 9.63 6.23
N ALA A 127 3.45 8.92 5.14
CA ALA A 127 2.60 7.82 4.70
C ALA A 127 3.39 6.49 4.74
N PRO A 128 2.74 5.37 5.08
CA PRO A 128 3.29 4.03 4.89
C PRO A 128 3.75 3.80 3.44
N VAL A 129 4.57 2.77 3.24
CA VAL A 129 4.86 2.31 1.88
C VAL A 129 3.56 1.90 1.19
N GLY A 130 3.37 2.37 -0.05
CA GLY A 130 2.14 2.11 -0.81
C GLY A 130 2.06 0.69 -1.39
N TYR A 131 3.19 0.00 -1.48
CA TYR A 131 3.30 -1.40 -1.84
C TYR A 131 4.19 -2.11 -0.83
N THR A 132 3.71 -3.23 -0.30
CA THR A 132 4.52 -4.08 0.56
C THR A 132 5.50 -4.90 -0.27
N PRO A 133 6.58 -5.43 0.32
CA PRO A 133 7.49 -6.36 -0.34
C PRO A 133 6.77 -7.56 -0.95
N ARG A 134 5.71 -8.05 -0.29
CA ARG A 134 4.86 -9.15 -0.79
C ARG A 134 4.09 -8.75 -2.04
N MET A 135 3.44 -7.58 -2.04
CA MET A 135 2.75 -7.06 -3.23
C MET A 135 3.71 -6.84 -4.41
N LEU A 136 4.90 -6.30 -4.13
CA LEU A 136 5.93 -6.09 -5.16
C LEU A 136 6.42 -7.41 -5.75
N ARG A 137 6.59 -8.45 -4.92
CA ARG A 137 6.97 -9.78 -5.40
C ARG A 137 5.88 -10.40 -6.28
N ALA A 138 4.61 -10.28 -5.91
CA ALA A 138 3.50 -10.77 -6.72
C ALA A 138 3.44 -10.04 -8.07
N ALA A 139 3.59 -8.72 -8.07
CA ALA A 139 3.64 -7.91 -9.29
C ALA A 139 4.82 -8.29 -10.18
N LEU A 140 6.01 -8.54 -9.61
CA LEU A 140 7.19 -9.01 -10.37
C LEU A 140 6.89 -10.33 -11.10
N TRP A 141 6.33 -11.31 -10.40
CA TRP A 141 6.00 -12.60 -11.02
C TRP A 141 4.96 -12.46 -12.12
N TRP A 142 3.96 -11.60 -11.95
CA TRP A 142 2.97 -11.31 -12.98
C TRP A 142 3.61 -10.66 -14.21
N THR A 143 4.47 -9.66 -14.02
CA THR A 143 5.21 -9.01 -15.11
C THR A 143 6.08 -10.02 -15.86
N LEU A 144 6.86 -10.83 -15.15
CA LEU A 144 7.71 -11.85 -15.77
C LEU A 144 6.87 -12.89 -16.56
N GLY A 145 5.72 -13.30 -16.02
CA GLY A 145 4.81 -14.21 -16.72
C GLY A 145 4.26 -13.60 -18.02
N LEU A 146 3.86 -12.33 -18.00
CA LEU A 146 3.42 -11.60 -19.19
C LEU A 146 4.56 -11.42 -20.21
N SER A 147 5.76 -11.09 -19.75
CA SER A 147 6.96 -10.95 -20.59
C SER A 147 7.28 -12.26 -21.31
N LEU A 148 7.22 -13.38 -20.59
CA LEU A 148 7.39 -14.73 -21.15
C LEU A 148 6.31 -15.06 -22.19
N LEU A 149 5.05 -14.76 -21.89
CA LEU A 149 3.93 -14.97 -22.81
C LEU A 149 4.10 -14.14 -24.09
N ALA A 150 4.50 -12.88 -23.98
CA ALA A 150 4.75 -12.00 -25.11
C ALA A 150 5.87 -12.55 -26.01
N CYS A 151 6.96 -13.05 -25.42
CA CYS A 151 8.04 -13.68 -26.17
C CYS A 151 7.58 -14.96 -26.88
N ALA A 152 6.72 -15.76 -26.24
CA ALA A 152 6.19 -17.01 -26.81
C ALA A 152 5.13 -16.79 -27.92
N ALA A 153 4.41 -15.67 -27.89
CA ALA A 153 3.39 -15.35 -28.88
C ALA A 153 3.96 -15.11 -30.29
N ILE A 154 5.20 -14.63 -30.39
CA ILE A 154 5.86 -14.29 -31.65
C ILE A 154 6.09 -15.52 -32.56
N PRO A 155 6.72 -16.62 -32.10
CA PRO A 155 6.85 -17.82 -32.91
C PRO A 155 5.48 -18.47 -33.16
N GLY A 156 4.55 -18.42 -32.20
CA GLY A 156 3.19 -18.93 -32.39
C GLY A 156 2.42 -18.22 -33.51
N PHE A 157 2.52 -16.89 -33.59
CA PHE A 157 1.94 -16.10 -34.67
C PHE A 157 2.63 -16.36 -36.01
N ALA A 158 3.96 -16.46 -36.03
CA ALA A 158 4.71 -16.77 -37.24
C ALA A 158 4.35 -18.14 -37.83
N LEU A 159 4.22 -19.17 -36.99
CA LEU A 159 3.73 -20.50 -37.39
C LEU A 159 2.31 -20.45 -37.93
N ALA A 160 1.43 -19.66 -37.32
CA ALA A 160 0.04 -19.52 -37.76
C ALA A 160 -0.10 -18.79 -39.11
N VAL A 161 0.81 -17.85 -39.42
CA VAL A 161 0.78 -17.03 -40.64
C VAL A 161 1.67 -17.59 -41.76
N GLY A 162 2.40 -18.68 -41.50
CA GLY A 162 3.20 -19.38 -42.51
C GLY A 162 4.42 -18.58 -43.00
N SER A 163 5.04 -17.78 -42.13
CA SER A 163 6.19 -16.95 -42.51
C SER A 163 7.50 -17.76 -42.54
N SER A 164 8.33 -17.54 -43.56
CA SER A 164 9.62 -18.20 -43.77
C SER A 164 10.81 -17.46 -43.12
N THR A 165 10.54 -16.53 -42.22
CA THR A 165 11.54 -15.61 -41.65
C THR A 165 12.41 -16.32 -40.59
N PRO A 166 13.73 -16.04 -40.50
CA PRO A 166 14.59 -16.56 -39.44
C PRO A 166 14.24 -15.92 -38.08
N TRP A 167 13.21 -16.47 -37.43
CA TRP A 167 12.61 -16.00 -36.19
C TRP A 167 13.57 -15.96 -34.99
N GLN A 168 14.66 -16.71 -35.03
CA GLN A 168 15.63 -16.80 -33.92
C GLN A 168 16.26 -15.45 -33.58
N ARG A 169 16.67 -14.66 -34.60
CA ARG A 169 17.23 -13.33 -34.38
C ARG A 169 16.16 -12.35 -33.87
N THR A 170 14.97 -12.37 -34.47
CA THR A 170 13.84 -11.53 -34.05
C THR A 170 13.39 -11.83 -32.62
N LEU A 171 13.39 -13.10 -32.22
CA LEU A 171 13.05 -13.53 -30.86
C LEU A 171 14.11 -13.08 -29.85
N ALA A 172 15.40 -13.16 -30.21
CA ALA A 172 16.48 -12.64 -29.37
C ALA A 172 16.39 -11.12 -29.19
N ASP A 173 16.12 -10.38 -30.26
CA ASP A 173 15.97 -8.91 -30.21
C ASP A 173 14.77 -8.48 -29.36
N VAL A 174 13.62 -9.15 -29.52
CA VAL A 174 12.43 -8.86 -28.72
C VAL A 174 12.62 -9.28 -27.27
N ALA A 175 13.20 -10.45 -26.99
CA ALA A 175 13.50 -10.87 -25.62
C ALA A 175 14.47 -9.89 -24.93
N ALA A 176 15.49 -9.39 -25.65
CA ALA A 176 16.40 -8.39 -25.15
C ALA A 176 15.69 -7.06 -24.84
N LEU A 177 14.78 -6.62 -25.71
CA LEU A 177 13.98 -5.41 -25.48
C LEU A 177 13.06 -5.56 -24.27
N VAL A 178 12.34 -6.68 -24.15
CA VAL A 178 11.46 -6.97 -23.01
C VAL A 178 12.27 -7.04 -21.71
N ALA A 179 13.42 -7.73 -21.73
CA ALA A 179 14.30 -7.79 -20.57
C ALA A 179 14.85 -6.41 -20.17
N LEU A 180 15.15 -5.53 -21.13
CA LEU A 180 15.57 -4.16 -20.86
C LEU A 180 14.46 -3.35 -20.20
N ILE A 181 13.23 -3.48 -20.67
CA ILE A 181 12.05 -2.82 -20.08
C ILE A 181 11.82 -3.32 -18.64
N ASP A 182 11.86 -4.63 -18.43
CA ASP A 182 11.69 -5.23 -17.10
C ASP A 182 12.83 -4.79 -16.16
N ALA A 183 14.07 -4.74 -16.64
CA ALA A 183 15.20 -4.24 -15.86
C ALA A 183 15.02 -2.76 -15.48
N ALA A 184 14.59 -1.92 -16.42
CA ALA A 184 14.35 -0.49 -16.16
C ALA A 184 13.28 -0.26 -15.08
N ILE A 185 12.25 -1.12 -15.02
CA ILE A 185 11.18 -1.04 -14.02
C ILE A 185 11.64 -1.63 -12.67
N TRP A 186 12.24 -2.81 -12.67
CA TRP A 186 12.44 -3.60 -11.45
C TRP A 186 13.79 -3.37 -10.78
N LEU A 187 14.83 -2.96 -11.49
CA LEU A 187 16.15 -2.73 -10.91
C LEU A 187 16.13 -1.63 -9.83
N PRO A 188 15.46 -0.47 -10.03
CA PRO A 188 15.31 0.53 -8.96
C PRO A 188 14.55 0.00 -7.74
N VAL A 189 13.51 -0.81 -7.96
CA VAL A 189 12.71 -1.42 -6.89
C VAL A 189 13.55 -2.42 -6.09
N ALA A 190 14.30 -3.28 -6.78
CA ALA A 190 15.20 -4.25 -6.16
C ALA A 190 16.32 -3.57 -5.37
N ALA A 191 16.91 -2.49 -5.91
CA ALA A 191 17.91 -1.69 -5.22
C ALA A 191 17.34 -1.08 -3.91
N LEU A 192 16.11 -0.55 -3.96
CA LEU A 192 15.45 0.00 -2.78
C LEU A 192 15.15 -1.07 -1.72
N GLN A 193 14.71 -2.27 -2.14
CA GLN A 193 14.48 -3.39 -1.22
C GLN A 193 15.78 -3.93 -0.63
N LEU A 194 16.84 -4.04 -1.42
CA LEU A 194 18.14 -4.46 -0.94
C LEU A 194 18.67 -3.47 0.10
N ARG A 195 18.60 -2.16 -0.21
CA ARG A 195 19.00 -1.11 0.72
C ARG A 195 18.23 -1.17 2.04
N TRP A 196 16.94 -1.48 1.97
CA TRP A 196 16.11 -1.68 3.17
C TRP A 196 16.58 -2.89 3.98
N ARG A 197 16.78 -4.05 3.35
CA ARG A 197 17.30 -5.27 3.99
C ARG A 197 18.69 -5.08 4.61
N LEU A 198 19.51 -4.20 4.03
CA LEU A 198 20.82 -3.82 4.55
C LEU A 198 20.76 -2.77 5.68
N GLY A 199 19.58 -2.52 6.27
CA GLY A 199 19.43 -1.62 7.42
C GLY A 199 19.47 -0.13 7.07
N ARG A 200 19.28 0.23 5.79
CA ARG A 200 19.21 1.64 5.34
C ARG A 200 17.80 2.03 4.82
N PRO A 201 16.75 1.87 5.63
CA PRO A 201 15.38 2.20 5.22
C PRO A 201 15.20 3.70 4.96
N THR A 202 14.38 4.02 3.98
CA THR A 202 13.84 5.37 3.75
C THR A 202 12.91 5.79 4.90
N ARG A 203 12.58 7.08 4.99
CA ARG A 203 11.64 7.61 5.99
C ARG A 203 10.30 6.87 6.02
N ARG A 204 9.74 6.56 4.83
CA ARG A 204 8.46 5.82 4.72
C ARG A 204 8.59 4.35 5.15
N GLN A 205 9.71 3.71 4.85
CA GLN A 205 9.99 2.34 5.29
C GLN A 205 10.13 2.28 6.82
N ARG A 206 10.90 3.20 7.43
CA ARG A 206 11.02 3.31 8.90
C ARG A 206 9.67 3.51 9.58
N TYR A 207 8.85 4.42 9.05
CA TYR A 207 7.50 4.65 9.58
C TYR A 207 6.63 3.39 9.50
N THR A 208 6.75 2.64 8.41
CA THR A 208 6.02 1.36 8.24
C THR A 208 6.50 0.30 9.24
N GLU A 209 7.81 0.16 9.44
CA GLU A 209 8.38 -0.75 10.45
C GLU A 209 7.90 -0.40 11.86
N GLN A 210 7.86 0.90 12.20
CA GLN A 210 7.34 1.36 13.48
C GLN A 210 5.86 1.00 13.67
N ALA A 211 5.04 1.15 12.62
CA ALA A 211 3.63 0.79 12.67
C ALA A 211 3.42 -0.73 12.87
N TYR A 212 4.20 -1.55 12.16
CA TYR A 212 4.16 -3.01 12.31
C TYR A 212 4.62 -3.44 13.69
N ALA A 213 5.72 -2.89 14.20
CA ALA A 213 6.23 -3.20 15.52
C ALA A 213 5.23 -2.80 16.62
N ALA A 214 4.60 -1.64 16.51
CA ALA A 214 3.68 -1.11 17.53
C ALA A 214 2.42 -1.97 17.74
N LEU A 215 1.94 -2.68 16.70
CA LEU A 215 0.85 -3.66 16.83
C LEU A 215 1.33 -5.12 16.88
N GLY A 216 2.65 -5.37 16.90
CA GLY A 216 3.20 -6.73 16.93
C GLY A 216 2.86 -7.53 15.67
N PHE A 217 2.98 -6.91 14.50
CA PHE A 217 2.78 -7.54 13.19
C PHE A 217 4.11 -8.08 12.60
N GLY A 218 5.19 -8.08 13.37
CA GLY A 218 6.51 -8.45 12.89
C GLY A 218 7.14 -7.34 12.06
N SER A 219 7.70 -7.69 10.90
CA SER A 219 8.34 -6.74 9.98
C SER A 219 7.55 -6.66 8.67
N PRO A 220 7.52 -5.51 7.97
CA PRO A 220 6.97 -5.48 6.61
C PRO A 220 7.72 -6.39 5.62
N LEU A 221 8.98 -6.74 5.90
CA LEU A 221 9.77 -7.69 5.11
C LEU A 221 9.41 -9.16 5.42
N ASP A 222 8.89 -9.40 6.62
CA ASP A 222 8.51 -10.71 7.15
C ASP A 222 7.31 -10.55 8.10
N PRO A 223 6.09 -10.39 7.54
CA PRO A 223 4.89 -10.07 8.32
C PRO A 223 4.41 -11.30 9.11
N ALA A 224 3.78 -11.03 10.24
CA ALA A 224 3.16 -12.07 11.06
C ALA A 224 2.14 -12.90 10.26
N PRO A 225 2.06 -14.21 10.50
CA PRO A 225 1.10 -15.07 9.82
C PRO A 225 -0.33 -14.59 10.06
N GLY A 226 -1.15 -14.61 9.02
CA GLY A 226 -2.55 -14.14 9.07
C GLY A 226 -2.74 -12.63 8.93
N LEU A 227 -1.67 -11.84 8.78
CA LEU A 227 -1.79 -10.41 8.45
C LEU A 227 -2.35 -10.22 7.03
N ILE A 228 -3.41 -9.40 6.93
CA ILE A 228 -4.03 -9.01 5.67
C ILE A 228 -3.49 -7.63 5.27
N GLU A 229 -2.72 -7.58 4.19
CA GLU A 229 -2.21 -6.32 3.63
C GLU A 229 -3.24 -5.76 2.64
N LEU A 230 -3.76 -4.57 2.96
CA LEU A 230 -4.79 -3.86 2.20
C LEU A 230 -4.21 -2.74 1.35
#